data_AF-A0A933L408-F1
#
_entry.id   AF-A0A933L408-F1
#
_cell.length_a   1.000
_cell.length_b   1.000
_cell.length_c   1.000
_cell.angle_alpha   90.00
_cell.angle_beta   90.00
_cell.angle_gamma   90.00
#
_symmetry.space_group_name_H-M   'P 1'
#
loop_
_entity.id
_entity.type
_entity.pdbx_description
1 polymer ?
#
loop_
_entity_poly.entity_id
_entity_poly.type
_entity_poly.pdbx_seq_one_letter_code
_entity_poly.pdbx_strand_id
1 'polypeptide(L)'
;MRLWVICILLVALLAGPASAAGDPLAGEVVFKKCLACHAVGEGAKNKVGPVLNDVVGRTAGTAEKFKYSQALIDAGSAGLIWTPETLAPWLHKPKDVVPATKMSFAGLAEQADIDNVIAYLLTFSPNYVPAAPAPSAEASSAPAQ
;
A
#
# COMPACT_ATOMS: atom_id res chain seq x y z
N MET A 1 23.61 54.60 -20.43
CA MET A 1 24.81 53.88 -19.95
C MET A 1 24.42 53.06 -18.73
N ARG A 2 24.44 51.73 -18.88
CA ARG A 2 24.37 50.68 -17.84
C ARG A 2 23.02 50.46 -17.14
N LEU A 3 22.14 49.78 -17.88
CA LEU A 3 21.24 48.75 -17.36
C LEU A 3 21.99 47.87 -16.35
N TRP A 4 21.51 47.81 -15.11
CA TRP A 4 21.85 46.72 -14.18
C TRP A 4 20.57 45.95 -13.89
N VAL A 5 20.31 45.01 -14.78
CA VAL A 5 19.41 43.88 -14.55
C VAL A 5 20.14 42.95 -13.59
N ILE A 6 19.71 42.92 -12.32
CA ILE A 6 20.07 41.83 -11.41
C ILE A 6 18.86 40.90 -11.37
N CYS A 7 18.93 39.85 -12.18
CA CYS A 7 18.02 38.71 -12.12
C CYS A 7 18.06 38.11 -10.72
N ILE A 8 16.96 38.26 -9.98
CA ILE A 8 16.67 37.43 -8.81
C ILE A 8 16.35 36.04 -9.35
N LEU A 9 17.35 35.15 -9.40
CA LEU A 9 17.15 33.72 -9.57
C LEU A 9 16.67 33.15 -8.23
N LEU A 10 15.37 33.25 -7.99
CA LEU A 10 14.68 32.54 -6.91
C LEU A 10 14.50 31.10 -7.38
N VAL A 11 15.51 30.25 -7.12
CA VAL A 11 15.37 28.81 -7.29
C VAL A 11 14.53 28.31 -6.12
N ALA A 12 13.21 28.31 -6.30
CA ALA A 12 12.31 27.59 -5.44
C ALA A 12 12.54 26.09 -5.68
N LEU A 13 13.23 25.42 -4.74
CA LEU A 13 13.20 23.97 -4.66
C LEU A 13 11.76 23.54 -4.37
N LEU A 14 11.05 23.09 -5.40
CA LEU A 14 9.83 22.31 -5.27
C LEU A 14 10.22 20.92 -4.75
N ALA A 15 10.46 20.81 -3.45
CA ALA A 15 10.38 19.52 -2.77
C ALA A 15 8.89 19.16 -2.73
N GLY A 16 8.42 18.43 -3.73
CA GLY A 16 7.11 17.77 -3.67
C GLY A 16 7.05 16.84 -2.45
N PRO A 17 5.84 16.44 -2.01
CA PRO A 17 5.71 15.50 -0.91
C PRO A 17 6.37 14.20 -1.36
N ALA A 18 7.55 13.90 -0.82
CA ALA A 18 8.06 12.55 -0.83
C ALA A 18 7.07 11.76 0.03
N SER A 19 6.14 11.04 -0.60
CA SER A 19 5.52 9.89 0.04
C SER A 19 6.70 9.00 0.41
N ALA A 20 7.11 9.03 1.68
CA ALA A 20 8.27 8.29 2.13
C ALA A 20 7.93 6.82 1.91
N ALA A 21 8.46 6.26 0.81
CA ALA A 21 8.34 4.83 0.55
C ALA A 21 8.88 4.10 1.78
N GLY A 22 8.09 3.17 2.34
CA GLY A 22 8.49 2.42 3.52
C GLY A 22 9.83 1.69 3.32
N ASP A 23 10.50 1.36 4.41
CA ASP A 23 11.73 0.57 4.41
C ASP A 23 11.37 -0.93 4.43
N PRO A 24 11.67 -1.71 3.37
CA PRO A 24 11.37 -3.13 3.32
C PRO A 24 12.15 -3.96 4.36
N LEU A 25 13.35 -3.52 4.79
CA LEU A 25 14.12 -4.22 5.83
C LEU A 25 13.46 -4.03 7.21
N ALA A 26 12.99 -2.81 7.51
CA ALA A 26 12.15 -2.58 8.67
C ALA A 26 10.81 -3.32 8.54
N GLY A 27 10.27 -3.39 7.34
CA GLY A 27 9.03 -4.11 7.01
C GLY A 27 9.10 -5.61 7.28
N GLU A 28 10.24 -6.23 7.00
CA GLU A 28 10.51 -7.63 7.37
C GLU A 28 10.40 -7.83 8.89
N VAL A 29 10.88 -6.87 9.68
CA VAL A 29 10.75 -6.92 11.15
C VAL A 29 9.28 -6.82 11.57
N VAL A 30 8.51 -5.91 10.97
CA VAL A 30 7.06 -5.78 11.22
C VAL A 30 6.33 -7.06 10.80
N PHE A 31 6.72 -7.67 9.67
CA PHE A 31 6.12 -8.88 9.13
C PHE A 31 6.23 -10.09 10.07
N LYS A 32 7.15 -10.07 11.06
CA LYS A 32 7.20 -11.08 12.13
C LYS A 32 5.87 -11.21 12.88
N LYS A 33 5.08 -10.14 12.98
CA LYS A 33 3.71 -10.14 13.54
C LYS A 33 2.72 -10.97 12.69
N CYS A 34 3.04 -11.22 11.42
CA CYS A 34 2.20 -11.92 10.45
C CYS A 34 2.58 -13.41 10.25
N LEU A 35 3.81 -13.81 10.62
CA LEU A 35 4.39 -15.12 10.31
C LEU A 35 3.63 -16.33 10.88
N ALA A 36 2.90 -16.13 11.98
CA ALA A 36 2.06 -17.16 12.57
C ALA A 36 0.92 -17.58 11.62
N CYS A 37 0.40 -16.64 10.83
CA CYS A 37 -0.74 -16.87 9.96
C CYS A 37 -0.38 -16.89 8.47
N HIS A 38 0.70 -16.23 8.06
CA HIS A 38 1.03 -16.03 6.66
C HIS A 38 2.44 -16.52 6.31
N ALA A 39 2.69 -16.62 5.00
CA ALA A 39 3.99 -16.93 4.42
C ALA A 39 4.19 -16.14 3.13
N VAL A 40 5.45 -15.80 2.86
CA VAL A 40 5.94 -15.19 1.61
C VAL A 40 7.19 -15.95 1.15
N GLY A 41 7.59 -15.73 -0.10
CA GLY A 41 8.80 -16.28 -0.69
C GLY A 41 8.59 -17.62 -1.41
N GLU A 42 9.70 -18.18 -1.87
CA GLU A 42 9.74 -19.45 -2.61
C GLU A 42 9.17 -20.58 -1.75
N GLY A 43 8.30 -21.41 -2.34
CA GLY A 43 7.70 -22.55 -1.64
C GLY A 43 6.69 -22.19 -0.54
N ALA A 44 6.28 -20.92 -0.43
CA ALA A 44 5.26 -20.49 0.53
C ALA A 44 3.94 -21.29 0.35
N LYS A 45 3.33 -21.66 1.48
CA LYS A 45 2.06 -22.41 1.53
C LYS A 45 1.04 -21.69 2.40
N ASN A 46 -0.23 -21.88 2.07
CA ASN A 46 -1.34 -21.40 2.88
C ASN A 46 -1.23 -21.98 4.31
N LYS A 47 -1.49 -21.14 5.32
CA LYS A 47 -1.53 -21.53 6.75
C LYS A 47 -2.91 -21.16 7.30
N VAL A 48 -2.97 -20.53 8.47
CA VAL A 48 -4.20 -19.91 9.01
C VAL A 48 -4.70 -18.82 8.07
N GLY A 49 -3.80 -18.07 7.44
CA GLY A 49 -4.07 -17.12 6.36
C GLY A 49 -3.47 -17.58 5.02
N PRO A 50 -3.85 -16.93 3.90
CA PRO A 50 -3.32 -17.24 2.58
C PRO A 50 -1.85 -16.84 2.44
N VAL A 51 -1.18 -17.40 1.42
CA VAL A 51 0.11 -16.90 0.94
C VAL A 51 -0.01 -15.45 0.47
N LEU A 52 1.01 -14.66 0.77
CA LEU A 52 1.04 -13.22 0.46
C LEU A 52 1.98 -12.85 -0.70
N ASN A 53 2.54 -13.83 -1.42
CA ASN A 53 3.16 -13.56 -2.73
C ASN A 53 2.10 -12.99 -3.69
N ASP A 54 2.51 -11.99 -4.46
CA ASP A 54 1.65 -11.21 -5.36
C ASP A 54 0.36 -10.75 -4.67
N VAL A 55 0.43 -10.38 -3.38
CA VAL A 55 -0.73 -9.83 -2.68
C VAL A 55 -1.01 -8.41 -3.13
N VAL A 56 0.02 -7.61 -3.39
CA VAL A 56 -0.16 -6.23 -3.87
C VAL A 56 -0.55 -6.30 -5.35
N GLY A 57 -1.66 -5.65 -5.70
CA GLY A 57 -2.36 -5.74 -6.98
C GLY A 57 -3.44 -6.82 -7.06
N ARG A 58 -3.53 -7.73 -6.09
CA ARG A 58 -4.50 -8.84 -6.14
C ARG A 58 -5.86 -8.44 -5.61
N THR A 59 -6.92 -8.90 -6.28
CA THR A 59 -8.30 -8.80 -5.77
C THR A 59 -8.43 -9.52 -4.42
N ALA A 60 -9.08 -8.88 -3.45
CA ALA A 60 -9.28 -9.48 -2.13
C ALA A 60 -10.03 -10.81 -2.21
N GLY A 61 -9.67 -11.77 -1.35
CA GLY A 61 -10.38 -13.05 -1.27
C GLY A 61 -10.13 -14.03 -2.42
N THR A 62 -9.08 -13.85 -3.24
CA THR A 62 -8.87 -14.66 -4.46
C THR A 62 -7.62 -15.54 -4.46
N ALA A 63 -6.77 -15.54 -3.42
CA ALA A 63 -5.60 -16.42 -3.43
C ALA A 63 -6.03 -17.89 -3.55
N GLU A 64 -5.35 -18.62 -4.42
CA GLU A 64 -5.73 -19.99 -4.77
C GLU A 64 -5.70 -20.92 -3.57
N LYS A 65 -6.63 -21.89 -3.57
CA LYS A 65 -6.67 -22.99 -2.60
C LYS A 65 -6.72 -22.53 -1.13
N PHE A 66 -7.19 -21.30 -0.86
CA PHE A 66 -7.46 -20.79 0.48
C PHE A 66 -8.97 -20.60 0.69
N LYS A 67 -9.45 -20.90 1.90
CA LYS A 67 -10.88 -20.76 2.26
C LYS A 67 -11.13 -19.46 3.01
N TYR A 68 -11.61 -18.44 2.29
CA TYR A 68 -11.89 -17.11 2.85
C TYR A 68 -13.17 -17.03 3.69
N SER A 69 -13.36 -15.91 4.37
CA SER A 69 -14.69 -15.48 4.86
C SER A 69 -15.54 -15.02 3.68
N GLN A 70 -16.85 -15.26 3.74
CA GLN A 70 -17.77 -14.78 2.71
C GLN A 70 -17.65 -13.26 2.52
N ALA A 71 -17.58 -12.51 3.63
CA ALA A 71 -17.43 -11.06 3.60
C ALA A 71 -16.18 -10.56 2.83
N LEU A 72 -15.06 -11.30 2.87
CA LEU A 72 -13.85 -10.88 2.15
C LEU A 72 -13.91 -11.24 0.68
N ILE A 73 -14.61 -12.33 0.33
CA ILE A 73 -14.93 -12.67 -1.06
C ILE A 73 -15.83 -11.58 -1.65
N ASP A 74 -16.91 -11.23 -0.95
CA ASP A 74 -17.88 -10.23 -1.39
C ASP A 74 -17.23 -8.85 -1.58
N ALA A 75 -16.36 -8.44 -0.65
CA ALA A 75 -15.57 -7.21 -0.79
C ALA A 75 -14.69 -7.21 -2.05
N GLY A 76 -14.02 -8.34 -2.34
CA GLY A 76 -13.25 -8.52 -3.56
C GLY A 76 -14.11 -8.43 -4.82
N SER A 77 -15.27 -9.11 -4.84
CA SER A 77 -16.24 -9.04 -5.94
C SER A 77 -16.83 -7.64 -6.14
N ALA A 78 -16.93 -6.85 -5.07
CA ALA A 78 -17.34 -5.44 -5.11
C ALA A 78 -16.20 -4.48 -5.53
N GLY A 79 -15.01 -5.00 -5.84
CA GLY A 79 -13.90 -4.22 -6.40
C GLY A 79 -12.75 -3.93 -5.43
N LEU A 80 -12.73 -4.53 -4.23
CA LEU A 80 -11.58 -4.38 -3.33
C LEU A 80 -10.35 -5.07 -3.93
N ILE A 81 -9.37 -4.26 -4.31
CA ILE A 81 -8.04 -4.68 -4.78
C ILE A 81 -7.02 -4.25 -3.73
N TRP A 82 -6.07 -5.11 -3.39
CA TRP A 82 -5.00 -4.79 -2.45
C TRP A 82 -3.94 -3.91 -3.11
N THR A 83 -4.06 -2.60 -2.96
CA THR A 83 -3.02 -1.63 -3.31
C THR A 83 -2.41 -1.09 -2.01
N PRO A 84 -1.29 -0.35 -2.04
CA PRO A 84 -0.78 0.32 -0.83
C PRO A 84 -1.87 1.14 -0.12
N GLU A 85 -2.73 1.82 -0.88
CA GLU A 85 -3.80 2.69 -0.37
C GLU A 85 -4.92 1.91 0.33
N THR A 86 -5.25 0.70 -0.14
CA THR A 86 -6.28 -0.13 0.49
C THR A 86 -5.71 -1.08 1.56
N LEU A 87 -4.44 -1.45 1.44
CA LEU A 87 -3.72 -2.22 2.46
C LEU A 87 -3.49 -1.39 3.71
N ALA A 88 -3.23 -0.09 3.62
CA ALA A 88 -3.00 0.76 4.78
C ALA A 88 -4.15 0.72 5.82
N PRO A 89 -5.41 1.04 5.48
CA PRO A 89 -6.52 0.93 6.41
C PRO A 89 -6.82 -0.53 6.81
N TRP A 90 -6.60 -1.50 5.91
CA TRP A 90 -6.76 -2.92 6.22
C TRP A 90 -5.79 -3.39 7.30
N LEU A 91 -4.51 -3.02 7.20
CA LEU A 91 -3.46 -3.36 8.16
C LEU A 91 -3.61 -2.58 9.45
N HIS A 92 -4.17 -1.36 9.40
CA HIS A 92 -4.49 -0.59 10.59
C HIS A 92 -5.61 -1.23 11.41
N LYS A 93 -6.71 -1.67 10.75
CA LYS A 93 -7.85 -2.28 11.45
C LYS A 93 -8.72 -3.14 10.52
N PRO A 94 -8.42 -4.44 10.34
CA PRO A 94 -9.07 -5.27 9.32
C PRO A 94 -10.60 -5.36 9.44
N LYS A 95 -11.10 -5.44 10.68
CA LYS A 95 -12.54 -5.60 10.97
C LYS A 95 -13.36 -4.35 10.69
N ASP A 96 -12.75 -3.18 10.64
CA ASP A 96 -13.43 -1.93 10.28
C ASP A 96 -13.56 -1.82 8.75
N VAL A 97 -12.59 -2.35 8.01
CA VAL A 97 -12.60 -2.36 6.53
C VAL A 97 -13.50 -3.45 5.97
N VAL A 98 -13.39 -4.68 6.49
CA VAL A 98 -14.29 -5.79 6.12
C VAL A 98 -14.85 -6.42 7.38
N PRO A 99 -16.05 -5.98 7.81
CA PRO A 99 -16.76 -6.62 8.91
C PRO A 99 -16.93 -8.12 8.67
N ALA A 100 -16.84 -8.91 9.74
CA ALA A 100 -16.90 -10.38 9.69
C ALA A 100 -15.77 -11.07 8.87
N THR A 101 -14.66 -10.39 8.61
CA THR A 101 -13.43 -11.07 8.16
C THR A 101 -12.97 -12.14 9.17
N LYS A 102 -12.46 -13.26 8.67
CA LYS A 102 -11.80 -14.30 9.48
C LYS A 102 -10.44 -13.87 10.03
N MET A 103 -9.85 -12.78 9.54
CA MET A 103 -8.59 -12.27 10.05
C MET A 103 -8.80 -11.67 11.46
N SER A 104 -8.29 -12.37 12.48
CA SER A 104 -8.41 -11.97 13.90
C SER A 104 -7.31 -11.01 14.36
N PHE A 105 -6.57 -10.41 13.42
CA PHE A 105 -5.52 -9.46 13.72
C PHE A 105 -6.09 -8.14 14.25
N ALA A 106 -5.49 -7.61 15.31
CA ALA A 106 -5.95 -6.38 15.95
C ALA A 106 -5.64 -5.13 15.09
N GLY A 107 -4.56 -5.18 14.31
CA GLY A 107 -4.08 -4.05 13.52
C GLY A 107 -2.67 -3.58 13.90
N LEU A 108 -2.11 -2.72 13.06
CA LEU A 108 -0.89 -1.96 13.31
C LEU A 108 -1.26 -0.51 13.67
N ALA A 109 -0.80 -0.02 14.82
CA ALA A 109 -1.14 1.32 15.28
C ALA A 109 -0.32 2.41 14.57
N GLU A 110 0.97 2.13 14.34
CA GLU A 110 1.91 3.10 13.79
C GLU A 110 1.87 3.11 12.27
N GLN A 111 1.73 4.31 11.68
CA GLN A 111 1.73 4.46 10.22
C GLN A 111 3.06 3.98 9.61
N ALA A 112 4.19 4.24 10.28
CA ALA A 112 5.49 3.76 9.82
C ALA A 112 5.56 2.22 9.74
N ASP A 113 4.94 1.49 10.68
CA ASP A 113 4.88 0.03 10.62
C ASP A 113 4.08 -0.46 9.40
N ILE A 114 2.97 0.24 9.09
CA ILE A 114 2.11 -0.05 7.94
C ILE A 114 2.89 0.18 6.64
N ASP A 115 3.52 1.34 6.49
CA ASP A 115 4.25 1.70 5.28
C ASP A 115 5.42 0.74 5.04
N ASN A 116 6.16 0.40 6.10
CA ASN A 116 7.28 -0.53 6.05
C ASN A 116 6.82 -1.94 5.66
N VAL A 117 5.75 -2.49 6.26
CA VAL A 117 5.29 -3.84 5.91
C VAL A 117 4.70 -3.89 4.49
N ILE A 118 4.08 -2.82 4.00
CA ILE A 118 3.66 -2.72 2.61
C ILE A 118 4.87 -2.71 1.68
N ALA A 119 5.91 -1.95 2.00
CA ALA A 119 7.18 -1.95 1.26
C ALA A 119 7.81 -3.35 1.20
N TYR A 120 7.76 -4.10 2.30
CA TYR A 120 8.19 -5.51 2.32
C TYR A 120 7.31 -6.41 1.44
N LEU A 121 5.99 -6.29 1.51
CA LEU A 121 5.08 -7.09 0.65
C LEU A 121 5.24 -6.79 -0.85
N LEU A 122 5.61 -5.56 -1.20
CA LEU A 122 5.95 -5.17 -2.58
C LEU A 122 7.15 -5.95 -3.11
N THR A 123 8.13 -6.31 -2.29
CA THR A 123 9.27 -7.13 -2.74
C THR A 123 8.85 -8.55 -3.15
N PHE A 124 7.66 -9.00 -2.74
CA PHE A 124 7.05 -10.28 -3.11
C PHE A 124 5.90 -10.13 -4.11
N SER A 125 5.70 -8.94 -4.67
CA SER A 125 4.66 -8.65 -5.67
C SER A 125 5.28 -7.99 -6.91
N PRO A 126 6.23 -8.65 -7.60
CA PRO A 126 7.00 -8.05 -8.70
C PRO A 126 6.14 -7.67 -9.91
N ASN A 127 4.93 -8.23 -10.02
CA ASN A 127 3.99 -7.94 -11.10
C ASN A 127 3.06 -6.74 -10.79
N TYR A 128 3.16 -6.16 -9.58
CA TYR A 128 2.38 -4.99 -9.25
C TYR A 128 2.86 -3.79 -10.07
N VAL A 129 1.95 -3.27 -10.88
CA VAL A 129 2.11 -1.99 -11.55
C VAL A 129 1.19 -1.01 -10.82
N PRO A 130 1.72 0.03 -10.14
CA PRO A 130 0.89 1.08 -9.60
C PRO A 130 -0.04 1.59 -10.70
N ALA A 131 -1.34 1.71 -10.41
CA ALA A 131 -2.22 2.42 -11.30
C ALA A 131 -1.59 3.80 -11.53
N ALA A 132 -1.41 4.19 -12.80
CA ALA A 132 -0.86 5.50 -13.13
C ALA A 132 -1.60 6.53 -12.27
N PRO A 133 -0.89 7.44 -11.58
CA PRO A 133 -1.55 8.42 -10.73
C PRO A 133 -2.61 9.10 -11.59
N ALA A 134 -3.86 9.08 -11.14
CA ALA A 134 -4.89 9.92 -11.73
C ALA A 134 -4.29 11.33 -11.82
N PRO A 135 -4.43 12.03 -12.97
CA PRO A 135 -3.83 13.35 -13.14
C PRO A 135 -4.21 14.18 -11.92
N SER A 136 -3.19 14.55 -11.13
CA SER A 136 -3.40 15.25 -9.87
C SER A 136 -4.21 16.51 -10.19
N ALA A 137 -5.16 16.82 -9.32
CA ALA A 137 -5.96 18.05 -9.35
C ALA A 137 -5.12 19.29 -9.05
N GLU A 138 -3.92 19.41 -9.63
CA GLU A 138 -3.00 20.53 -9.52
C GLU A 138 -2.95 21.38 -10.80
N ALA A 139 -3.69 21.01 -11.85
CA ALA A 139 -3.89 21.86 -13.03
C ALA A 139 -5.23 22.60 -12.99
N SER A 140 -5.54 23.28 -11.89
CA SER A 140 -6.58 24.34 -11.89
C SER A 140 -6.25 25.44 -10.88
N SER A 141 -5.10 26.06 -11.08
CA SER A 141 -4.89 27.46 -10.66
C SER A 141 -4.08 28.17 -11.74
N ALA A 142 -4.62 28.20 -12.96
CA ALA A 142 -4.24 29.23 -13.92
C ALA A 142 -4.94 30.53 -13.48
N PRO A 143 -4.20 31.62 -13.19
CA PRO A 143 -4.84 32.91 -12.94
C PRO A 143 -5.48 33.39 -14.23
N ALA A 144 -6.72 33.88 -14.13
CA ALA A 144 -7.37 34.61 -15.20
C ALA A 144 -6.54 35.85 -15.55
N GLN A 145 -6.23 36.01 -16.83
CA GLN A 145 -6.03 37.30 -17.49
C GLN A 145 -6.93 37.35 -18.71
#